data_AF-C3X8Q1-F1
#
_entry.id   AF-C3X8Q1-F1
#
_cell.length_a   1.000
_cell.length_b   1.000
_cell.length_c   1.000
_cell.angle_alpha   90.00
_cell.angle_beta   90.00
_cell.angle_gamma   90.00
#
_symmetry.space_group_name_H-M   'P 1'
#
loop_
_entity.id
_entity.type
_entity.pdbx_description
1 polymer ?
#
loop_
_entity_poly.entity_id
_entity_poly.type
_entity_poly.pdbx_seq_one_letter_code
_entity_poly.pdbx_strand_id
1 'polypeptide(L)'
;MNFLKNWFYPAKDKPEKKKVCWLLLGKILNELLFLSEKETDQIADLDDTNPKVLQEIIREFIVPNYHYYSRENQERIKDSLMYYLITDKETLERIFPSHYVPIDSTSGELFYTLVWKELYGTDYPGPINPSDYEEDCSAKYVNSLTQDSELYKKFNPNDERPSVANVIARLKQNP
;
A
#
# COMPACT_ATOMS: atom_id res chain seq x y z
N MET A 1 6.77 -6.47 -58.87
CA MET A 1 6.03 -5.43 -58.12
C MET A 1 4.79 -6.06 -57.53
N ASN A 2 4.74 -6.25 -56.21
CA ASN A 2 3.50 -6.44 -55.45
C ASN A 2 3.82 -6.14 -53.98
N PHE A 3 3.92 -4.85 -53.67
CA PHE A 3 4.41 -4.30 -52.41
C PHE A 3 3.29 -3.88 -51.44
N LEU A 4 2.05 -4.34 -51.63
CA LEU A 4 0.89 -3.78 -50.91
C LEU A 4 -0.15 -4.84 -50.51
N LYS A 5 0.24 -5.84 -49.71
CA LYS A 5 -0.72 -6.78 -49.09
C LYS A 5 -0.62 -6.92 -47.57
N ASN A 6 0.06 -6.01 -46.87
CA ASN A 6 0.22 -6.08 -45.40
C ASN A 6 -0.47 -4.95 -44.61
N TRP A 7 -1.48 -4.26 -45.17
CA TRP A 7 -2.00 -3.03 -44.54
C TRP A 7 -3.33 -3.14 -43.77
N PHE A 8 -3.89 -4.34 -43.63
CA PHE A 8 -5.12 -4.55 -42.87
C PHE A 8 -5.06 -5.82 -42.01
N TYR A 9 -4.07 -5.90 -41.13
CA TYR A 9 -4.30 -6.58 -39.86
C TYR A 9 -4.62 -5.49 -38.84
N PRO A 10 -5.83 -5.43 -38.25
CA PRO A 10 -6.00 -4.60 -37.06
C PRO A 10 -4.94 -5.07 -36.07
N ALA A 11 -4.13 -4.13 -35.57
CA ALA A 11 -3.18 -4.42 -34.51
C ALA A 11 -3.99 -5.16 -33.43
N LYS A 12 -3.57 -6.39 -33.08
CA LYS A 12 -4.17 -7.09 -31.94
C LYS A 12 -4.23 -6.08 -30.80
N ASP A 13 -5.44 -5.80 -30.31
CA ASP A 13 -5.63 -4.87 -29.19
C ASP A 13 -4.60 -5.25 -28.13
N LYS A 14 -3.68 -4.33 -27.85
CA LYS A 14 -2.70 -4.57 -26.79
C LYS A 14 -3.52 -4.81 -25.52
N PRO A 15 -3.19 -5.84 -24.73
CA PRO A 15 -3.90 -6.05 -23.47
C PRO A 15 -3.89 -4.75 -22.66
N GLU A 16 -5.04 -4.41 -22.09
CA GLU A 16 -5.16 -3.21 -21.25
C GLU A 16 -4.14 -3.31 -20.11
N LYS A 17 -3.34 -2.25 -19.95
CA LYS A 17 -2.31 -2.21 -18.93
C LYS A 17 -2.93 -2.01 -17.56
N LYS A 18 -2.31 -2.61 -16.55
CA LYS A 18 -2.68 -2.38 -15.15
C LYS A 18 -2.18 -1.01 -14.71
N LYS A 19 -3.10 -0.18 -14.21
CA LYS A 19 -2.78 1.14 -13.69
C LYS A 19 -2.24 1.06 -12.27
N VAL A 20 -1.09 1.66 -12.04
CA VAL A 20 -0.43 1.71 -10.72
C VAL A 20 -0.10 3.13 -10.34
N CYS A 21 -0.05 3.40 -9.04
CA CYS A 21 0.42 4.68 -8.53
C CYS A 21 0.80 4.57 -7.05
N TRP A 22 1.96 5.10 -6.68
CA TRP A 22 2.46 5.09 -5.30
C TRP A 22 1.56 5.86 -4.34
N LEU A 23 0.80 6.85 -4.82
CA LEU A 23 -0.20 7.57 -4.01
C LEU A 23 -1.31 6.64 -3.49
N LEU A 24 -1.58 5.50 -4.15
CA LEU A 24 -2.51 4.51 -3.60
C LEU A 24 -1.92 3.81 -2.35
N LEU A 25 -0.60 3.68 -2.27
CA LEU A 25 0.08 3.18 -1.08
C LEU A 25 0.08 4.21 0.04
N GLY A 26 0.14 5.50 -0.29
CA GLY A 26 -0.09 6.57 0.69
C GLY A 26 -1.49 6.53 1.31
N LYS A 27 -2.52 6.14 0.53
CA LYS A 27 -3.90 6.03 1.01
C LYS A 27 -4.09 4.96 2.10
N ILE A 28 -3.33 3.86 2.07
CA ILE A 28 -3.44 2.85 3.13
C ILE A 28 -2.78 3.29 4.44
N LEU A 29 -1.95 4.35 4.42
CA LEU A 29 -1.35 4.95 5.61
C LEU A 29 -2.28 5.96 6.32
N ASN A 30 -3.49 6.18 5.81
CA ASN A 30 -4.36 7.30 6.20
C ASN A 30 -4.57 7.41 7.73
N GLU A 31 -4.70 6.30 8.45
CA GLU A 31 -4.88 6.34 9.92
C GLU A 31 -3.64 6.86 10.66
N LEU A 32 -2.43 6.64 10.12
CA LEU A 32 -1.19 7.19 10.69
C LEU A 32 -1.10 8.72 10.51
N LEU A 33 -1.86 9.31 9.58
CA LEU A 33 -1.93 10.77 9.37
C LEU A 33 -2.73 11.48 10.45
N PHE A 34 -3.58 10.74 11.15
CA PHE A 34 -4.53 11.27 12.12
C PHE A 34 -4.13 10.93 13.57
N LEU A 35 -2.87 10.55 13.77
CA LEU A 35 -2.30 10.42 15.11
C LEU A 35 -2.28 11.77 15.82
N SER A 36 -2.54 11.75 17.12
CA SER A 36 -2.23 12.90 17.96
C SER A 36 -0.70 13.12 18.03
N GLU A 37 -0.26 14.33 18.39
CA GLU A 37 1.16 14.63 18.59
C GLU A 37 1.84 13.62 19.52
N LYS A 38 1.17 13.26 20.63
CA LYS A 38 1.66 12.25 21.57
C LYS A 38 1.82 10.87 20.93
N GLU A 39 0.87 10.45 20.10
CA GLU A 39 0.93 9.16 19.40
C GLU A 39 2.02 9.15 18.32
N THR A 40 2.20 10.28 17.64
CA THR A 40 3.29 10.50 16.69
C THR A 40 4.65 10.34 17.36
N ASP A 41 4.87 11.00 18.49
CA ASP A 41 6.11 10.87 19.28
C ASP A 41 6.32 9.42 19.72
N GLN A 42 5.25 8.75 20.18
CA GLN A 42 5.32 7.36 20.60
C GLN A 42 5.70 6.41 19.47
N ILE A 43 5.23 6.63 18.23
CA ILE A 43 5.65 5.82 17.08
C ILE A 43 7.09 6.15 16.69
N ALA A 44 7.47 7.43 16.68
CA ALA A 44 8.83 7.87 16.35
C ALA A 44 9.89 7.33 17.33
N ASP A 45 9.52 7.09 18.59
CA ASP A 45 10.38 6.50 19.62
C ASP A 45 10.54 4.98 19.48
N LEU A 46 9.76 4.30 18.63
CA LEU A 46 9.90 2.86 18.38
C LEU A 46 11.07 2.60 17.41
N ASP A 47 11.77 1.48 17.62
CA ASP A 47 12.82 1.02 16.71
C ASP A 47 12.20 0.47 15.41
N ASP A 48 12.07 1.33 14.42
CA ASP A 48 11.50 1.01 13.11
C ASP A 48 12.45 0.22 12.19
N THR A 49 13.70 0.00 12.62
CA THR A 49 14.60 -0.97 11.96
C THR A 49 14.28 -2.42 12.37
N ASN A 50 13.52 -2.60 13.45
CA ASN A 50 13.06 -3.91 13.91
C ASN A 50 11.80 -4.36 13.15
N PRO A 51 11.85 -5.45 12.35
CA PRO A 51 10.71 -5.92 11.57
C PRO A 51 9.46 -6.20 12.41
N LYS A 52 9.64 -6.60 13.68
CA LYS A 52 8.54 -6.89 14.61
C LYS A 52 7.78 -5.63 14.99
N VAL A 53 8.48 -4.52 15.22
CA VAL A 53 7.88 -3.22 15.50
C VAL A 53 7.02 -2.78 14.31
N LEU A 54 7.60 -2.79 13.11
CA LEU A 54 6.88 -2.44 11.89
C LEU A 54 5.66 -3.35 11.66
N GLN A 55 5.80 -4.66 11.89
CA GLN A 55 4.72 -5.62 11.75
C GLN A 55 3.55 -5.32 12.68
N GLU A 56 3.81 -4.94 13.93
CA GLU A 56 2.77 -4.58 14.89
C GLU A 56 2.07 -3.25 14.54
N ILE A 57 2.80 -2.29 13.97
CA ILE A 57 2.21 -1.06 13.40
C ILE A 57 1.32 -1.40 12.20
N ILE A 58 1.80 -2.24 11.28
CA ILE A 58 1.07 -2.65 10.08
C ILE A 58 -0.24 -3.36 10.45
N ARG A 59 -0.20 -4.28 11.42
CA ARG A 59 -1.39 -5.01 11.91
C ARG A 59 -2.43 -4.10 12.53
N GLU A 60 -2.00 -3.04 13.23
CA GLU A 60 -2.92 -2.11 13.88
C GLU A 60 -3.53 -1.12 12.88
N PHE A 61 -2.70 -0.49 12.05
CA PHE A 61 -3.10 0.69 11.29
C PHE A 61 -3.42 0.40 9.82
N ILE A 62 -2.79 -0.62 9.23
CA ILE A 62 -2.82 -0.84 7.77
C ILE A 62 -3.77 -1.98 7.41
N VAL A 63 -3.67 -3.13 8.08
CA VAL A 63 -4.49 -4.32 7.78
C VAL A 63 -5.99 -4.04 7.93
N PRO A 64 -6.50 -3.43 9.02
CA PRO A 64 -7.93 -3.12 9.14
C PRO A 64 -8.39 -2.12 8.07
N ASN A 65 -7.61 -1.05 7.85
CA ASN A 65 -7.88 -0.02 6.85
C ASN A 65 -8.00 -0.63 5.44
N TYR A 66 -7.10 -1.54 5.07
CA TYR A 66 -7.14 -2.24 3.80
C TYR A 66 -8.46 -3.00 3.56
N HIS A 67 -9.03 -3.59 4.62
CA HIS A 67 -10.29 -4.33 4.52
C HIS A 67 -11.53 -3.46 4.31
N TYR A 68 -11.42 -2.14 4.47
CA TYR A 68 -12.50 -1.19 4.15
C TYR A 68 -12.58 -0.87 2.66
N TYR A 69 -11.58 -1.25 1.85
CA TYR A 69 -11.66 -1.09 0.39
C TYR A 69 -12.44 -2.23 -0.26
N SER A 70 -13.17 -1.92 -1.34
CA SER A 70 -13.77 -2.94 -2.20
C SER A 70 -12.71 -3.86 -2.79
N ARG A 71 -13.10 -5.05 -3.25
CA ARG A 71 -12.17 -6.01 -3.87
C ARG A 71 -11.41 -5.40 -5.07
N GLU A 72 -12.08 -4.61 -5.89
CA GLU A 72 -11.47 -3.92 -7.02
C GLU A 72 -10.37 -2.93 -6.54
N ASN A 73 -10.66 -2.14 -5.50
CA ASN A 73 -9.69 -1.21 -4.94
C ASN A 73 -8.54 -1.93 -4.22
N GLN A 74 -8.81 -3.06 -3.56
CA GLN A 74 -7.79 -3.95 -3.00
C GLN A 74 -6.84 -4.50 -4.08
N GLU A 75 -7.38 -4.87 -5.25
CA GLU A 75 -6.58 -5.31 -6.41
C GLU A 75 -5.70 -4.17 -6.97
N ARG A 76 -6.21 -2.93 -7.04
CA ARG A 76 -5.42 -1.74 -7.44
C ARG A 76 -4.28 -1.42 -6.47
N ILE A 77 -4.53 -1.52 -5.16
CA ILE A 77 -3.51 -1.38 -4.12
C ILE A 77 -2.47 -2.49 -4.26
N LYS A 78 -2.91 -3.74 -4.44
CA LYS A 78 -2.04 -4.90 -4.63
C LYS A 78 -1.11 -4.73 -5.84
N ASP A 79 -1.67 -4.37 -6.98
CA ASP A 79 -0.90 -4.17 -8.22
C ASP A 79 0.11 -3.03 -8.07
N SER A 80 -0.26 -1.94 -7.39
CA SER A 80 0.68 -0.85 -7.10
C SER A 80 1.79 -1.28 -6.16
N LEU A 81 1.46 -1.97 -5.06
CA LEU A 81 2.45 -2.45 -4.08
C LEU A 81 3.43 -3.42 -4.73
N MET A 82 2.92 -4.36 -5.51
CA MET A 82 3.72 -5.32 -6.27
C MET A 82 4.66 -4.61 -7.25
N TYR A 83 4.15 -3.64 -8.01
CA TYR A 83 4.95 -2.89 -8.97
C TYR A 83 6.12 -2.18 -8.29
N TYR A 84 5.87 -1.34 -7.27
CA TYR A 84 6.94 -0.56 -6.64
C TYR A 84 7.93 -1.42 -5.85
N LEU A 85 7.50 -2.52 -5.22
CA LEU A 85 8.43 -3.46 -4.60
C LEU A 85 9.44 -4.01 -5.64
N ILE A 86 8.99 -4.31 -6.86
CA ILE A 86 9.81 -4.97 -7.89
C ILE A 86 10.63 -3.97 -8.71
N THR A 87 10.07 -2.81 -9.04
CA THR A 87 10.66 -1.92 -10.07
C THR A 87 11.29 -0.65 -9.51
N ASP A 88 10.79 -0.11 -8.41
CA ASP A 88 11.20 1.22 -7.92
C ASP A 88 11.02 1.33 -6.40
N LYS A 89 12.05 0.86 -5.70
CA LYS A 89 12.13 0.84 -4.23
C LYS A 89 12.41 2.22 -3.64
N GLU A 90 13.11 3.09 -4.37
CA GLU A 90 13.35 4.47 -3.93
C GLU A 90 12.03 5.24 -3.77
N THR A 91 11.05 4.97 -4.64
CA THR A 91 9.73 5.58 -4.50
C THR A 91 9.05 5.17 -3.18
N LEU A 92 9.26 3.95 -2.69
CA LEU A 92 8.69 3.49 -1.41
C LEU A 92 9.21 4.30 -0.21
N GLU A 93 10.49 4.66 -0.22
CA GLU A 93 11.13 5.47 0.83
C GLU A 93 10.57 6.91 0.87
N ARG A 94 10.16 7.45 -0.28
CA ARG A 94 9.61 8.81 -0.39
C ARG A 94 8.17 8.90 0.11
N ILE A 95 7.46 7.79 0.32
CA ILE A 95 6.04 7.82 0.68
C ILE A 95 5.85 8.39 2.08
N PHE A 96 6.67 7.98 3.05
CA PHE A 96 6.54 8.45 4.43
C PHE A 96 6.70 9.96 4.60
N PRO A 97 7.79 10.61 4.13
CA PRO A 97 7.93 12.06 4.24
C PRO A 97 6.86 12.81 3.44
N SER A 98 6.39 12.25 2.31
CA SER A 98 5.30 12.86 1.52
C SER A 98 3.96 12.85 2.25
N HIS A 99 3.81 12.01 3.27
CA HIS A 99 2.60 11.83 4.05
C HIS A 99 2.82 12.11 5.55
N TYR A 100 3.93 12.73 5.96
CA TYR A 100 4.22 13.02 7.37
C TYR A 100 4.10 11.81 8.31
N VAL A 101 4.38 10.60 7.82
CA VAL A 101 4.36 9.39 8.64
C VAL A 101 5.63 9.34 9.49
N PRO A 102 5.55 9.14 10.82
CA PRO A 102 6.69 9.16 11.73
C PRO A 102 7.49 7.84 11.71
N ILE A 103 7.89 7.41 10.51
CA ILE A 103 8.74 6.24 10.27
C ILE A 103 9.89 6.72 9.38
N ASP A 104 11.11 6.30 9.68
CA ASP A 104 12.31 6.62 8.90
C ASP A 104 12.11 6.19 7.44
N SER A 105 12.45 7.08 6.51
CA SER A 105 12.27 6.86 5.08
C SER A 105 13.02 5.61 4.58
N THR A 106 14.18 5.30 5.17
CA THR A 106 15.00 4.14 4.77
C THR A 106 14.34 2.80 5.12
N SER A 107 13.35 2.81 6.01
CA SER A 107 12.53 1.63 6.35
C SER A 107 11.47 1.31 5.29
N GLY A 108 11.32 2.12 4.23
CA GLY A 108 10.27 1.99 3.21
C GLY A 108 10.19 0.61 2.56
N GLU A 109 11.31 0.07 2.05
CA GLU A 109 11.32 -1.26 1.43
C GLU A 109 10.89 -2.35 2.42
N LEU A 110 11.46 -2.35 3.63
CA LEU A 110 11.15 -3.33 4.67
C LEU A 110 9.67 -3.24 5.06
N PHE A 111 9.17 -2.04 5.33
CA PHE A 111 7.78 -1.79 5.70
C PHE A 111 6.82 -2.34 4.66
N TYR A 112 6.98 -1.97 3.40
CA TYR A 112 6.07 -2.40 2.33
C TYR A 112 6.20 -3.89 1.99
N THR A 113 7.37 -4.49 2.21
CA THR A 113 7.54 -5.95 2.17
C THR A 113 6.74 -6.63 3.28
N LEU A 114 6.74 -6.08 4.49
CA LEU A 114 5.92 -6.58 5.60
C LEU A 114 4.42 -6.34 5.37
N VAL A 115 4.02 -5.22 4.76
CA VAL A 115 2.62 -5.00 4.32
C VAL A 115 2.20 -6.09 3.34
N TRP A 116 3.05 -6.41 2.35
CA TRP A 116 2.78 -7.51 1.42
C TRP A 116 2.59 -8.84 2.15
N LYS A 117 3.47 -9.15 3.11
CA LYS A 117 3.40 -10.38 3.90
C LYS A 117 2.13 -10.49 4.73
N GLU A 118 1.75 -9.43 5.46
CA GLU A 118 0.54 -9.43 6.28
C GLU A 118 -0.73 -9.52 5.45
N LEU A 119 -0.78 -8.89 4.26
CA LEU A 119 -1.97 -8.89 3.42
C LEU A 119 -2.12 -10.15 2.55
N TYR A 120 -1.01 -10.75 2.11
CA TYR A 120 -1.04 -11.81 1.09
C TYR A 120 -0.34 -13.11 1.52
N GLY A 121 0.24 -13.17 2.72
CA GLY A 121 0.78 -14.40 3.31
C GLY A 121 2.05 -14.93 2.65
N THR A 122 2.75 -14.12 1.86
CA THR A 122 4.02 -14.50 1.19
C THR A 122 5.10 -13.48 1.52
N ASP A 123 6.36 -13.89 1.57
CA ASP A 123 7.46 -12.99 1.99
C ASP A 123 7.74 -11.88 0.98
N TYR A 124 7.39 -12.07 -0.29
CA TYR A 124 7.63 -11.10 -1.36
C TYR A 124 6.68 -11.34 -2.55
N PRO A 125 6.34 -10.32 -3.35
CA PRO A 125 5.59 -10.54 -4.58
C PRO A 125 6.33 -11.44 -5.57
N GLY A 126 5.56 -12.20 -6.36
CA GLY A 126 6.09 -12.94 -7.50
C GLY A 126 6.61 -12.01 -8.60
N PRO A 127 7.47 -12.50 -9.50
CA PRO A 127 8.00 -11.68 -10.59
C PRO A 127 6.88 -11.12 -11.48
N ILE A 128 7.06 -9.89 -11.95
CA ILE A 128 6.17 -9.23 -12.91
C ILE A 128 6.92 -8.87 -14.19
N ASN A 129 6.18 -8.64 -15.26
CA ASN A 129 6.68 -7.93 -16.43
C ASN A 129 6.26 -6.45 -16.33
N PRO A 130 7.21 -5.51 -16.11
CA PRO A 130 6.89 -4.08 -15.96
C PRO A 130 6.13 -3.50 -17.16
N SER A 131 6.26 -4.08 -18.36
CA SER A 131 5.54 -3.58 -19.55
C SER A 131 4.02 -3.74 -19.47
N ASP A 132 3.54 -4.61 -18.59
CA ASP A 132 2.11 -4.87 -18.38
C ASP A 132 1.45 -3.77 -17.53
N TYR A 133 2.26 -2.83 -17.01
CA TYR A 133 1.82 -1.76 -16.13
C TYR A 133 1.98 -0.39 -16.82
N GLU A 134 1.17 0.56 -16.35
CA GLU A 134 1.33 1.98 -16.61
C GLU A 134 1.09 2.78 -15.33
N GLU A 135 1.89 3.83 -15.12
CA GLU A 135 1.66 4.74 -14.02
C GLU A 135 0.52 5.72 -14.36
N ASP A 136 -0.50 5.77 -13.52
CA ASP A 136 -1.59 6.76 -13.59
C ASP A 136 -1.76 7.38 -12.20
N CYS A 137 -1.02 8.45 -11.92
CA CYS A 137 -1.19 9.22 -10.69
C CYS A 137 -2.11 10.44 -10.88
N SER A 138 -3.04 10.39 -11.84
CA SER A 138 -4.01 11.47 -12.03
C SER A 138 -4.93 11.60 -10.81
N ALA A 139 -5.36 12.83 -10.51
CA ALA A 139 -6.30 13.08 -9.41
C ALA A 139 -7.59 12.26 -9.56
N LYS A 140 -8.08 12.06 -10.79
CA LYS A 140 -9.26 11.22 -11.06
C LYS A 140 -9.02 9.77 -10.64
N TYR A 141 -7.88 9.19 -11.00
CA TYR A 141 -7.57 7.80 -10.65
C TYR A 141 -7.38 7.66 -9.15
N VAL A 142 -6.53 8.50 -8.53
CA VAL A 142 -6.23 8.42 -7.10
C VAL A 142 -7.46 8.67 -6.23
N ASN A 143 -8.28 9.67 -6.57
CA ASN A 143 -9.47 10.01 -5.77
C ASN A 143 -10.63 9.02 -5.97
N SER A 144 -10.59 8.18 -7.00
CA SER A 144 -11.54 7.06 -7.14
C SER A 144 -11.26 5.90 -6.17
N LEU A 145 -10.09 5.89 -5.51
CA LEU A 145 -9.78 4.90 -4.48
C LEU A 145 -10.48 5.29 -3.16
N THR A 146 -11.73 4.88 -3.02
CA THR A 146 -12.56 5.13 -1.83
C THR A 146 -12.77 3.85 -1.02
N GLN A 147 -12.85 4.02 0.30
CA GLN A 147 -13.34 2.97 1.19
C GLN A 147 -14.86 2.82 1.03
N ASP A 148 -15.35 1.62 1.33
CA ASP A 148 -16.76 1.26 1.33
C ASP A 148 -17.28 1.34 2.77
N SER A 149 -18.33 2.14 2.99
CA SER A 149 -18.91 2.36 4.31
C SER A 149 -19.58 1.11 4.91
N GLU A 150 -20.06 0.20 4.07
CA GLU A 150 -20.65 -1.06 4.53
C GLU A 150 -19.55 -2.05 4.93
N LEU A 151 -18.43 -2.06 4.20
CA LEU A 151 -17.24 -2.82 4.64
C LEU A 151 -16.66 -2.24 5.94
N TYR A 152 -16.58 -0.92 6.05
CA TYR A 152 -16.17 -0.25 7.29
C TYR A 152 -17.03 -0.71 8.47
N LYS A 153 -18.36 -0.59 8.40
CA LYS A 153 -19.26 -1.04 9.48
C LYS A 153 -19.17 -2.55 9.75
N LYS A 154 -18.97 -3.36 8.71
CA LYS A 154 -18.86 -4.81 8.84
C LYS A 154 -17.61 -5.21 9.63
N PHE A 155 -16.47 -4.58 9.34
CA PHE A 155 -15.19 -4.94 9.93
C PHE A 155 -14.83 -4.10 11.17
N ASN A 156 -15.50 -2.96 11.38
CA ASN A 156 -15.40 -2.10 12.55
C ASN A 156 -16.78 -1.68 13.08
N PRO A 157 -17.56 -2.63 13.63
CA PRO A 157 -18.94 -2.37 14.07
C PRO A 157 -19.03 -1.41 15.27
N ASN A 158 -17.94 -1.26 16.02
CA ASN A 158 -17.89 -0.41 17.21
C ASN A 158 -17.28 0.98 16.94
N ASP A 159 -16.90 1.26 15.69
CA ASP A 159 -16.22 2.51 15.31
C ASP A 159 -14.93 2.75 16.13
N GLU A 160 -14.21 1.68 16.45
CA GLU A 160 -12.95 1.74 17.19
C GLU A 160 -11.82 2.15 16.25
N ARG A 161 -11.08 3.19 16.63
CA ARG A 161 -9.91 3.62 15.86
C ARG A 161 -8.68 2.79 16.25
N PRO A 162 -7.78 2.50 15.30
CA PRO A 162 -6.45 1.98 15.58
C PRO A 162 -5.73 2.79 16.67
N SER A 163 -4.98 2.12 17.56
CA SER A 163 -4.32 2.79 18.68
C SER A 163 -2.86 2.38 18.84
N VAL A 164 -1.99 3.38 19.01
CA VAL A 164 -0.57 3.17 19.35
C VAL A 164 -0.41 2.41 20.67
N ALA A 165 -1.35 2.58 21.61
CA ALA A 165 -1.33 1.84 22.88
C ALA A 165 -1.42 0.31 22.67
N ASN A 166 -2.19 -0.14 21.68
CA ASN A 166 -2.31 -1.55 21.35
C ASN A 166 -1.00 -2.11 20.78
N VAL A 167 -0.33 -1.35 19.90
CA VAL A 167 1.01 -1.68 19.38
C VAL A 167 1.99 -1.87 20.53
N ILE A 168 2.09 -0.88 21.41
CA ILE A 168 2.99 -0.90 22.58
C ILE A 168 2.66 -2.09 23.50
N ALA A 169 1.38 -2.37 23.74
CA ALA A 169 0.97 -3.49 24.58
C ALA A 169 1.42 -4.84 24.01
N ARG A 170 1.26 -5.05 22.70
CA ARG A 170 1.68 -6.30 22.03
C ARG A 170 3.19 -6.47 22.01
N LEU A 171 3.95 -5.39 21.79
CA LEU A 171 5.41 -5.41 21.86
C LEU A 171 5.94 -5.74 23.27
N LYS A 172 5.22 -5.36 24.33
CA LYS A 172 5.59 -5.72 25.72
C LYS A 172 5.30 -7.17 26.08
N GLN A 173 4.23 -7.74 25.52
CA GLN A 173 3.84 -9.13 25.78
C GLN A 173 4.77 -10.12 25.07
N ASN A 174 5.27 -9.73 23.90
CA ASN A 174 6.24 -10.48 23.13
C ASN A 174 7.46 -9.57 22.94
N PRO A 175 8.40 -9.46 23.89
CA PRO A 175 9.65 -8.73 23.69
C PRO A 175 10.48 -9.39 22.57
#